data_AF-A0A117N299-F1
#
_entry.id   AF-A0A117N299-F1
#
_cell.length_a   1.000
_cell.length_b   1.000
_cell.length_c   1.000
_cell.angle_alpha   90.00
_cell.angle_beta   90.00
_cell.angle_gamma   90.00
#
_symmetry.space_group_name_H-M   'P 1'
#
loop_
_entity.id
_entity.type
_entity.pdbx_description
1 polymer ?
#
loop_
_entity_poly.entity_id
_entity_poly.type
_entity_poly.pdbx_seq_one_letter_code
_entity_poly.pdbx_strand_id
1 'polypeptide(L)'
;MTLAPELRRQLSRMEEARRQTQRQLDRIDRQITRRMTTLIPGLLPRRTHCRRCRPDPGAFLERYRAQLAALTAERQPEIDALSRKLARQDQAIAAFLDRHGEAADRAERV
;
A
#
# COMPACT_ATOMS: atom_id res chain seq x y z
N MET A 1 13.91 -29.00 13.03
CA MET A 1 13.26 -28.04 12.08
C MET A 1 14.25 -27.34 11.14
N THR A 2 14.92 -28.08 10.26
CA THR A 2 15.83 -27.52 9.23
C THR A 2 15.23 -27.75 7.86
N LEU A 3 14.49 -26.75 7.34
CA LEU A 3 14.13 -26.71 5.93
C LEU A 3 15.41 -26.75 5.09
N ALA A 4 15.44 -27.60 4.06
CA ALA A 4 16.57 -27.72 3.14
C ALA A 4 17.02 -26.32 2.66
N PRO A 5 18.33 -26.08 2.49
CA PRO A 5 18.87 -24.76 2.15
C PRO A 5 18.27 -24.17 0.87
N GLU A 6 17.83 -25.02 -0.06
CA GLU A 6 17.14 -24.64 -1.29
C GLU A 6 15.73 -24.11 -1.04
N LEU A 7 14.96 -24.75 -0.16
CA LEU A 7 13.62 -24.31 0.24
C LEU A 7 13.68 -22.96 0.97
N ARG A 8 14.69 -22.76 1.82
CA ARG A 8 14.94 -21.47 2.48
C ARG A 8 15.25 -20.36 1.47
N ARG A 9 16.10 -20.64 0.48
CA ARG A 9 16.39 -19.68 -0.61
C ARG A 9 15.14 -19.36 -1.42
N GLN A 10 14.30 -20.34 -1.70
CA GLN A 10 13.05 -20.13 -2.44
C GLN A 10 12.05 -19.30 -1.63
N LEU A 11 11.88 -19.59 -0.34
CA LEU A 11 11.05 -18.80 0.57
C LEU A 11 11.53 -17.35 0.64
N SER A 12 12.84 -17.11 0.81
CA SER A 12 13.39 -15.76 0.83
C SER A 12 13.10 -14.97 -0.45
N ARG A 13 13.15 -15.62 -1.62
CA ARG A 13 12.77 -14.98 -2.90
C ARG A 13 11.29 -14.62 -2.96
N MET A 14 10.41 -15.48 -2.45
CA MET A 14 8.97 -15.21 -2.40
C MET A 14 8.66 -14.04 -1.46
N GLU A 15 9.29 -14.01 -0.29
CA GLU A 15 9.16 -12.90 0.66
C GLU A 15 9.71 -11.58 0.11
N GLU A 16 10.81 -11.63 -0.64
CA GLU A 16 11.37 -10.45 -1.29
C GLU A 16 10.42 -9.88 -2.35
N ALA A 17 9.84 -10.76 -3.20
CA ALA A 17 8.83 -10.36 -4.18
C ALA A 17 7.56 -9.75 -3.52
N ARG A 18 7.19 -10.25 -2.34
CA ARG A 18 6.13 -9.67 -1.50
C ARG A 18 6.51 -8.27 -1.01
N ARG A 19 7.70 -8.12 -0.40
CA ARG A 19 8.22 -6.82 0.08
C ARG A 19 8.33 -5.80 -1.05
N GLN A 20 8.70 -6.22 -2.25
CA GLN A 20 8.75 -5.32 -3.41
C GLN A 20 7.35 -4.80 -3.78
N THR A 21 6.34 -5.67 -3.79
CA THR A 21 4.95 -5.28 -4.07
C THR A 21 4.42 -4.34 -2.97
N GLN A 22 4.75 -4.60 -1.71
CA GLN A 22 4.41 -3.71 -0.59
C GLN A 22 5.07 -2.33 -0.75
N ARG A 23 6.37 -2.27 -1.09
CA ARG A 23 7.07 -1.00 -1.33
C ARG A 23 6.45 -0.21 -2.49
N GLN A 24 5.88 -0.90 -3.49
CA GLN A 24 5.18 -0.24 -4.59
C GLN A 24 3.90 0.43 -4.09
N LEU A 25 3.11 -0.24 -3.24
CA LEU A 25 1.96 0.38 -2.56
C LEU A 25 2.40 1.59 -1.73
N ASP A 26 3.43 1.44 -0.89
CA ASP A 26 3.94 2.55 -0.06
C ASP A 26 4.39 3.76 -0.90
N ARG A 27 4.93 3.50 -2.11
CA ARG A 27 5.32 4.56 -3.04
C ARG A 27 4.10 5.31 -3.59
N ILE A 28 3.01 4.61 -3.90
CA ILE A 28 1.75 5.21 -4.36
C ILE A 28 1.15 6.07 -3.23
N ASP A 29 1.08 5.55 -2.01
CA ASP A 29 0.59 6.29 -0.85
C ASP A 29 1.39 7.59 -0.60
N ARG A 30 2.72 7.50 -0.70
CA ARG A 30 3.60 8.68 -0.61
C ARG A 30 3.35 9.67 -1.74
N GLN A 31 3.06 9.20 -2.96
CA GLN A 31 2.74 10.09 -4.08
C GLN A 31 1.41 10.81 -3.88
N ILE A 32 0.39 10.12 -3.37
CA ILE A 32 -0.90 10.72 -3.03
C ILE A 32 -0.70 11.78 -1.94
N THR A 33 0.01 11.45 -0.87
CA THR A 33 0.31 12.37 0.24
C THR A 33 1.08 13.60 -0.26
N ARG A 34 2.13 13.41 -1.08
CA ARG A 34 2.95 14.50 -1.60
C ARG A 34 2.18 15.42 -2.55
N ARG A 35 1.33 14.86 -3.42
CA ARG A 35 0.44 15.65 -4.28
C ARG A 35 -0.55 16.46 -3.44
N MET A 36 -1.16 15.85 -2.44
CA MET A 36 -2.05 16.55 -1.50
C MET A 36 -1.34 17.72 -0.81
N THR A 37 -0.16 17.51 -0.23
CA THR A 37 0.60 18.59 0.45
C THR A 37 0.97 19.74 -0.48
N THR A 38 1.18 19.47 -1.77
CA THR A 38 1.46 20.50 -2.78
C THR A 38 0.22 21.31 -3.15
N LEU A 39 -0.97 20.70 -3.06
CA LEU A 39 -2.24 21.37 -3.35
C LEU A 39 -2.76 22.22 -2.17
N ILE A 40 -2.35 21.93 -0.93
CA ILE A 40 -2.77 22.66 0.28
C ILE A 40 -2.59 24.18 0.16
N PRO A 41 -1.44 24.73 -0.27
CA PRO A 41 -1.27 26.18 -0.40
C PRO A 41 -2.19 26.84 -1.44
N GLY A 42 -2.62 26.10 -2.48
CA GLY A 42 -3.59 26.57 -3.49
C GLY A 42 -5.05 26.43 -3.05
N LEU A 43 -5.31 25.58 -2.06
CA LEU A 43 -6.62 25.47 -1.41
C LEU A 43 -6.84 26.55 -0.37
N LEU A 44 -5.76 27.09 0.23
CA LEU A 44 -5.84 28.21 1.16
C LEU A 44 -6.38 29.46 0.44
N PRO A 45 -7.27 30.23 1.10
CA PRO A 45 -7.75 31.49 0.55
C PRO A 45 -6.56 32.40 0.28
N ARG A 46 -6.32 32.73 -0.99
CA ARG A 46 -5.39 33.81 -1.34
C ARG A 46 -5.91 35.06 -0.64
N ARG A 47 -5.04 35.71 0.15
CA ARG A 47 -5.31 36.96 0.89
C ARG A 47 -5.52 38.16 -0.04
N THR A 48 -6.22 37.98 -1.14
CA THR A 48 -6.58 39.01 -2.09
C THR A 48 -7.94 39.58 -1.70
N HIS A 49 -7.89 40.62 -0.86
CA HIS A 49 -8.85 41.73 -0.79
C HIS A 49 -10.22 41.55 -0.13
N CYS A 50 -10.45 40.55 0.73
CA CYS A 50 -11.66 40.54 1.57
C CYS A 50 -11.32 40.69 3.06
N ARG A 51 -11.43 41.92 3.61
CA ARG A 51 -11.32 42.19 5.05
C ARG A 51 -12.52 41.70 5.87
N ARG A 52 -13.60 41.24 5.22
CA ARG A 52 -14.88 40.88 5.85
C ARG A 52 -15.37 39.44 5.60
N CYS A 53 -14.74 38.70 4.70
CA CYS A 53 -15.11 37.31 4.43
C CYS A 53 -14.21 36.40 5.28
N ARG A 54 -14.76 35.86 6.37
CA ARG A 54 -14.09 34.80 7.11
C ARG A 54 -14.06 33.58 6.17
N PRO A 55 -12.90 32.99 5.87
CA PRO A 55 -12.87 31.80 5.04
C PRO A 55 -13.67 30.70 5.70
N ASP A 56 -14.62 30.12 4.96
CA ASP A 56 -15.48 29.06 5.49
C ASP A 56 -14.65 27.77 5.67
N PRO A 57 -14.42 27.30 6.92
CA PRO A 57 -13.61 26.13 7.16
C PRO A 57 -14.26 24.85 6.59
N GLY A 58 -15.59 24.82 6.49
CA GLY A 58 -16.35 23.70 5.92
C GLY A 58 -16.07 23.53 4.43
N ALA A 59 -16.23 24.60 3.64
CA ALA A 59 -15.97 24.61 2.21
C ALA A 59 -14.52 24.27 1.86
N PHE A 60 -13.56 24.62 2.72
CA PHE A 60 -12.17 24.18 2.59
C PHE A 60 -12.05 22.65 2.77
N LEU A 61 -12.62 22.10 3.84
CA LEU A 61 -12.57 20.67 4.12
C LEU A 61 -13.29 19.85 3.05
N GLU A 62 -14.39 20.34 2.49
CA GLU A 62 -15.10 19.70 1.39
C GLU A 62 -14.27 19.66 0.12
N ARG A 63 -13.67 20.80 -0.28
CA ARG A 63 -12.74 20.85 -1.43
C ARG A 63 -11.54 19.92 -1.23
N TYR A 64 -11.00 19.89 -0.01
CA TYR A 64 -9.90 19.02 0.36
C TYR A 64 -10.28 17.53 0.23
N ARG A 65 -11.44 17.13 0.77
CA ARG A 65 -11.95 15.75 0.67
C ARG A 65 -12.26 15.35 -0.77
N ALA A 66 -12.86 16.24 -1.55
CA ALA A 66 -13.15 15.99 -2.96
C ALA A 66 -11.87 15.78 -3.79
N GLN A 67 -10.83 16.59 -3.56
CA GLN A 67 -9.54 16.42 -4.23
C GLN A 67 -8.82 15.14 -3.81
N LEU A 68 -8.86 14.79 -2.52
CA LEU A 68 -8.33 13.53 -2.04
C LEU A 68 -9.04 12.35 -2.71
N ALA A 69 -10.38 12.38 -2.73
CA ALA A 69 -11.18 11.33 -3.34
C ALA A 69 -10.88 11.18 -4.84
N ALA A 70 -10.73 12.28 -5.57
CA ALA A 70 -10.35 12.25 -6.98
C ALA A 70 -8.97 11.63 -7.21
N LEU A 71 -7.95 12.06 -6.44
CA LEU A 71 -6.60 11.53 -6.54
C LEU A 71 -6.53 10.04 -6.17
N THR A 72 -7.28 9.62 -5.15
CA THR A 72 -7.39 8.22 -4.76
C THR A 72 -8.11 7.42 -5.84
N ALA A 73 -9.24 7.90 -6.37
CA ALA A 73 -9.99 7.22 -7.43
C ALA A 73 -9.16 6.97 -8.69
N GLU A 74 -8.33 7.92 -9.11
CA GLU A 74 -7.42 7.76 -10.24
C GLU A 74 -6.35 6.66 -10.04
N ARG A 75 -5.95 6.41 -8.78
CA ARG A 75 -4.92 5.41 -8.41
C ARG A 75 -5.54 4.11 -7.89
N GLN A 76 -6.83 4.10 -7.59
CA GLN A 76 -7.57 2.97 -7.06
C GLN A 76 -7.41 1.68 -7.87
N PRO A 77 -7.50 1.67 -9.22
CA PRO A 77 -7.33 0.42 -9.97
C PRO A 77 -5.91 -0.15 -9.84
N GLU A 78 -4.89 0.69 -9.69
CA GLU A 78 -3.51 0.28 -9.47
C GLU A 78 -3.32 -0.27 -8.04
N ILE A 79 -3.87 0.42 -7.03
CA ILE A 79 -3.89 -0.04 -5.64
C ILE A 79 -4.57 -1.40 -5.55
N ASP A 80 -5.78 -1.53 -6.10
CA ASP A 80 -6.54 -2.78 -6.07
C ASP A 80 -5.80 -3.93 -6.77
N ALA A 81 -5.13 -3.65 -7.91
CA ALA A 81 -4.35 -4.65 -8.61
C ALA A 81 -3.14 -5.13 -7.78
N LEU A 82 -2.43 -4.21 -7.12
CA LEU A 82 -1.30 -4.53 -6.26
C LEU A 82 -1.74 -5.23 -4.97
N SER A 83 -2.86 -4.82 -4.37
CA SER A 83 -3.45 -5.49 -3.20
C SER A 83 -3.87 -6.91 -3.52
N ARG A 84 -4.51 -7.15 -4.67
CA ARG A 84 -4.82 -8.52 -5.13
C ARG A 84 -3.57 -9.35 -5.37
N LYS A 85 -2.53 -8.74 -5.95
CA LYS A 85 -1.23 -9.41 -6.15
C LYS A 85 -0.58 -9.79 -4.81
N LEU A 86 -0.60 -8.89 -3.83
CA LEU A 86 -0.08 -9.13 -2.50
C LEU A 86 -0.82 -10.29 -1.81
N ALA A 87 -2.16 -10.29 -1.87
CA ALA A 87 -2.97 -11.38 -1.32
C ALA A 87 -2.61 -12.74 -1.93
N ARG A 88 -2.37 -12.80 -3.25
CA ARG A 88 -1.92 -14.03 -3.93
C ARG A 88 -0.51 -14.45 -3.50
N GLN A 89 0.40 -13.49 -3.29
CA GLN A 89 1.74 -13.78 -2.78
C GLN A 89 1.68 -14.34 -1.35
N ASP A 90 0.82 -13.78 -0.50
CA ASP A 90 0.63 -14.21 0.89
C ASP A 90 0.07 -15.63 0.94
N GLN A 91 -0.94 -15.93 0.10
CA GLN A 91 -1.47 -17.27 -0.07
C GLN A 91 -0.40 -18.26 -0.57
N ALA A 92 0.41 -17.87 -1.55
CA ALA A 92 1.47 -18.72 -2.09
C ALA A 92 2.55 -19.02 -1.04
N ILE A 93 2.94 -18.03 -0.23
CA ILE A 93 3.89 -18.20 0.87
C ILE A 93 3.31 -19.12 1.94
N ALA A 94 2.05 -18.90 2.34
CA ALA A 94 1.38 -19.76 3.32
C ALA A 94 1.30 -21.21 2.83
N ALA A 95 0.87 -21.44 1.58
CA ALA A 95 0.82 -22.79 0.99
C ALA A 95 2.21 -23.42 0.78
N PHE A 96 3.26 -22.62 0.64
CA PHE A 96 4.63 -23.13 0.60
C PHE A 96 5.10 -23.57 1.99
N LEU A 97 4.84 -22.76 3.01
CA LEU A 97 5.17 -23.07 4.39
C LEU A 97 4.40 -24.28 4.91
N ASP A 98 3.12 -24.41 4.56
CA ASP A 98 2.29 -25.56 4.92
C ASP A 98 2.85 -26.86 4.32
N ARG A 99 3.04 -26.90 2.99
CA ARG A 99 3.57 -28.08 2.29
C ARG A 99 4.96 -28.51 2.75
N HIS A 100 5.83 -27.56 3.09
CA HIS A 100 7.21 -27.86 3.47
C HIS A 100 7.44 -27.93 4.98
N GLY A 101 6.54 -27.36 5.79
CA GLY A 101 6.48 -27.54 7.23
C GLY A 101 5.98 -28.93 7.61
N GLU A 102 4.91 -29.39 6.96
CA GLU A 102 4.38 -30.75 7.10
C GLU A 102 5.39 -31.83 6.66
N ALA A 103 6.16 -31.57 5.59
CA ALA A 103 7.18 -32.50 5.11
C ALA A 103 8.37 -32.63 6.09
N ALA A 104 8.70 -31.56 6.82
CA ALA A 104 9.72 -31.61 7.87
C ALA A 104 9.21 -32.37 9.11
N ASP A 105 7.93 -32.24 9.46
CA ASP A 105 7.30 -32.96 10.58
C ASP A 105 7.10 -34.47 10.29
N ARG A 106 6.78 -34.83 9.03
CA ARG A 106 6.67 -36.23 8.59
C ARG A 106 8.02 -36.95 8.51
N ALA A 107 9.09 -36.26 8.12
CA ALA A 107 10.43 -36.83 8.02
C ALA A 107 11.09 -37.08 9.41
N GLU A 108 10.58 -36.44 10.47
CA GLU A 108 11.05 -36.61 11.84
C GLU A 108 10.32 -37.76 12.58
N ARG A 109 9.30 -38.37 11.95
CA ARG A 109 8.48 -39.47 12.51
C ARG A 109 8.69 -40.85 11.86
N VAL A 110 9.64 -40.99 10.93
CA VAL A 110 10.04 -42.26 10.30
C VAL A 110 11.47 -42.58 10.67
#